data_AF-A0A7Y2GBN9-F1
#
_entry.id   AF-A0A7Y2GBN9-F1
#
_cell.length_a   1.000
_cell.length_b   1.000
_cell.length_c   1.000
_cell.angle_alpha   90.00
_cell.angle_beta   90.00
_cell.angle_gamma   90.00
#
_symmetry.space_group_name_H-M   'P 1'
#
loop_
_entity.id
_entity.type
_entity.pdbx_description
1 polymer ?
#
loop_
_entity_poly.entity_id
_entity_poly.type
_entity_poly.pdbx_seq_one_letter_code
_entity_poly.pdbx_strand_id
1 'polypeptide(L)'
;MPENEESGLRIRDAAVARLRDEFPAVLEDHPMLERRLTRHFEEFWVPYHAVYGDHSGIEKRVWRLFRILAQGLSSRDARLIERDEQRDASPPWFQDEGTIGMKMYVDMFAGDLNRLRKRVDYLGELGLSYLHLMPLMKTRNGSDDGGFAVSDYRKVKPSLGTVKQLRTLVHELHRNGISVALDLVMNHTSCEHKWARKAAKGSPKYQAYYFMFEDGSVPEAYEQTLPSAPPGIAHGRLSWMPMAEKWVWTTFHDFQWDLNYANPNVFEAMWGEMVALANLGADVLRLNAVPFIWKLLGTDSPNQPEAVLLVAAYRALMHVFAPAVAFNTDMIDVPNSTGRFTGVQFEGTAADITPDDTLMSHLWHAMACENVHLLRSTLTAEPNIPPDTTRANYIRSHDAVAWSISDEQAAAVGQNGNDTRRFCTEFYSGQLAGSYSAGYRFVADAHAIEAPISGTAAALAGLQRAVIEKDTDQAELAIKRLLLLNGIAFFMRGFPL
;
A
#
# COMPACT_ATOMS: atom_id res chain seq x y z
N MET A 1 -3.24 29.92 -13.39
CA MET A 1 -3.73 29.55 -12.04
C MET A 1 -5.10 30.15 -11.73
N PRO A 2 -5.38 31.46 -11.92
CA PRO A 2 -6.68 32.04 -11.55
C PRO A 2 -7.90 31.42 -12.28
N GLU A 3 -7.77 31.15 -13.59
CA GLU A 3 -8.84 30.52 -14.38
C GLU A 3 -9.15 29.06 -13.97
N ASN A 4 -8.16 28.34 -13.42
CA ASN A 4 -8.33 26.97 -12.92
C ASN A 4 -9.05 26.96 -11.56
N GLU A 5 -8.73 27.94 -10.70
CA GLU A 5 -9.36 28.11 -9.39
C GLU A 5 -10.84 28.53 -9.53
N GLU A 6 -11.12 29.50 -10.41
CA GLU A 6 -12.49 29.98 -10.67
C GLU A 6 -13.37 28.89 -11.32
N SER A 7 -12.81 28.11 -12.26
CA SER A 7 -13.51 26.98 -12.86
C SER A 7 -13.74 25.84 -11.86
N GLY A 8 -12.77 25.55 -11.00
CA GLY A 8 -12.90 24.59 -9.91
C GLY A 8 -14.04 24.93 -8.93
N LEU A 9 -14.08 26.18 -8.44
CA LEU A 9 -15.14 26.65 -7.55
C LEU A 9 -16.53 26.53 -8.18
N ARG A 10 -16.67 26.92 -9.46
CA ARG A 10 -17.93 26.76 -10.20
C ARG A 10 -18.36 25.30 -10.31
N ILE A 11 -17.41 24.40 -10.57
CA ILE A 11 -17.67 22.95 -10.67
C ILE A 11 -18.10 22.38 -9.32
N ARG A 12 -17.41 22.77 -8.23
CA ARG A 12 -17.80 22.41 -6.86
C ARG A 12 -19.23 22.84 -6.58
N ASP A 13 -19.56 24.11 -6.81
CA ASP A 13 -20.85 24.67 -6.45
C ASP A 13 -21.98 24.04 -7.26
N ALA A 14 -21.74 23.77 -8.55
CA ALA A 14 -22.67 23.01 -9.39
C ALA A 14 -22.86 21.56 -8.89
N ALA A 15 -21.79 20.89 -8.47
CA ALA A 15 -21.86 19.55 -7.92
C ALA A 15 -22.58 19.50 -6.56
N VAL A 16 -22.35 20.49 -5.69
CA VAL A 16 -23.04 20.63 -4.38
C VAL A 16 -24.52 20.94 -4.57
N ALA A 17 -24.88 21.86 -5.47
CA ALA A 17 -26.29 22.11 -5.80
C ALA A 17 -26.98 20.83 -6.28
N ARG A 18 -26.31 20.06 -7.13
CA ARG A 18 -26.84 18.78 -7.60
C ARG A 18 -26.92 17.71 -6.50
N LEU A 19 -26.02 17.72 -5.50
CA LEU A 19 -26.14 16.87 -4.31
C LEU A 19 -27.41 17.20 -3.52
N ARG A 20 -27.74 18.49 -3.34
CA ARG A 20 -28.98 18.94 -2.67
C ARG A 20 -30.23 18.44 -3.40
N ASP A 21 -30.19 18.45 -4.73
CA ASP A 21 -31.33 18.01 -5.55
C ASP A 21 -31.47 16.49 -5.62
N GLU A 22 -30.38 15.74 -5.86
CA GLU A 22 -30.44 14.28 -6.06
C GLU A 22 -30.33 13.46 -4.76
N PHE A 23 -29.74 14.01 -3.70
CA PHE A 23 -29.47 13.30 -2.43
C PHE A 23 -29.78 14.14 -1.17
N PRO A 24 -30.98 14.75 -1.03
CA PRO A 24 -31.30 15.64 0.10
C PRO A 24 -31.16 14.95 1.46
N ALA A 25 -31.58 13.68 1.56
CA ALA A 25 -31.46 12.90 2.80
C ALA A 25 -30.00 12.68 3.24
N VAL A 26 -29.05 12.58 2.29
CA VAL A 26 -27.63 12.42 2.65
C VAL A 26 -27.09 13.67 3.33
N LEU A 27 -27.53 14.85 2.90
CA LEU A 27 -27.10 16.12 3.52
C LEU A 27 -27.74 16.33 4.89
N GLU A 28 -28.96 15.81 5.09
CA GLU A 28 -29.63 15.81 6.39
C GLU A 28 -28.93 14.85 7.38
N ASP A 29 -28.64 13.63 6.93
CA ASP A 29 -27.97 12.61 7.75
C ASP A 29 -26.48 12.91 8.01
N HIS A 30 -25.84 13.71 7.14
CA HIS A 30 -24.41 14.05 7.21
C HIS A 30 -24.21 15.57 7.17
N PRO A 31 -24.52 16.31 8.24
CA PRO A 31 -24.53 17.77 8.23
C PRO A 31 -23.15 18.41 7.97
N MET A 32 -22.06 17.68 8.22
CA MET A 32 -20.69 18.14 7.95
C MET A 32 -20.26 17.96 6.50
N LEU A 33 -21.04 17.27 5.65
CA LEU A 33 -20.64 16.93 4.29
C LEU A 33 -20.30 18.16 3.44
N GLU A 34 -21.15 19.20 3.45
CA GLU A 34 -20.85 20.41 2.67
C GLU A 34 -19.59 21.11 3.18
N ARG A 35 -19.41 21.18 4.50
CA ARG A 35 -18.22 21.78 5.11
C ARG A 35 -16.95 21.02 4.72
N ARG A 36 -16.99 19.69 4.72
CA ARG A 36 -15.87 18.84 4.30
C ARG A 36 -15.59 19.01 2.80
N LEU A 37 -16.63 19.05 1.97
CA LEU A 37 -16.50 19.34 0.55
C LEU A 37 -15.82 20.68 0.33
N THR A 38 -16.27 21.76 0.99
CA THR A 38 -15.62 23.06 0.87
C THR A 38 -14.16 23.03 1.32
N ARG A 39 -13.86 22.37 2.45
CA ARG A 39 -12.51 22.27 3.03
C ARG A 39 -11.53 21.53 2.12
N HIS A 40 -11.93 20.38 1.57
CA HIS A 40 -11.03 19.48 0.85
C HIS A 40 -11.18 19.56 -0.68
N PHE A 41 -12.05 20.43 -1.21
CA PHE A 41 -12.25 20.50 -2.66
C PHE A 41 -10.99 20.90 -3.40
N GLU A 42 -10.24 21.88 -2.89
CA GLU A 42 -8.99 22.32 -3.54
C GLU A 42 -7.92 21.22 -3.51
N GLU A 43 -7.76 20.55 -2.36
CA GLU A 43 -6.87 19.39 -2.17
C GLU A 43 -7.20 18.24 -3.13
N PHE A 44 -8.46 18.08 -3.52
CA PHE A 44 -8.90 17.16 -4.56
C PHE A 44 -8.68 17.73 -5.97
N TRP A 45 -9.13 18.95 -6.21
CA TRP A 45 -9.27 19.55 -7.53
C TRP A 45 -7.92 19.81 -8.19
N VAL A 46 -6.98 20.39 -7.45
CA VAL A 46 -5.65 20.72 -7.98
C VAL A 46 -4.96 19.48 -8.56
N PRO A 47 -4.80 18.36 -7.81
CA PRO A 47 -4.15 17.19 -8.37
C PRO A 47 -5.00 16.45 -9.41
N TYR A 48 -6.33 16.37 -9.21
CA TYR A 48 -7.21 15.72 -10.18
C TYR A 48 -7.21 16.44 -11.54
N HIS A 49 -7.27 17.77 -11.53
CA HIS A 49 -7.21 18.60 -12.73
C HIS A 49 -5.83 18.56 -13.38
N ALA A 50 -4.74 18.49 -12.60
CA ALA A 50 -3.40 18.37 -13.15
C ALA A 50 -3.23 17.11 -14.03
N VAL A 51 -3.90 16.00 -13.67
CA VAL A 51 -3.84 14.75 -14.44
C VAL A 51 -4.92 14.67 -15.52
N TYR A 52 -6.14 15.15 -15.23
CA TYR A 52 -7.30 14.94 -16.11
C TYR A 52 -7.93 16.20 -16.71
N GLY A 53 -7.33 17.38 -16.52
CA GLY A 53 -7.88 18.68 -16.94
C GLY A 53 -8.24 18.74 -18.43
N ASP A 54 -7.43 18.12 -19.28
CA ASP A 54 -7.64 18.11 -20.74
C ASP A 54 -8.69 17.07 -21.20
N HIS A 55 -9.19 16.22 -20.31
CA HIS A 55 -10.24 15.27 -20.67
C HIS A 55 -11.59 15.97 -20.80
N SER A 56 -12.30 15.67 -21.89
CA SER A 56 -13.65 16.18 -22.10
C SER A 56 -14.62 15.76 -20.98
N GLY A 57 -15.52 16.69 -20.63
CA GLY A 57 -16.60 16.45 -19.68
C GLY A 57 -16.18 16.37 -18.22
N ILE A 58 -15.13 17.09 -17.81
CA ILE A 58 -14.62 17.10 -16.44
C ILE A 58 -15.70 17.35 -15.38
N GLU A 59 -16.64 18.27 -15.61
CA GLU A 59 -17.76 18.55 -14.68
C GLU A 59 -18.64 17.31 -14.45
N LYS A 60 -18.92 16.55 -15.52
CA LYS A 60 -19.69 15.31 -15.43
C LYS A 60 -18.94 14.22 -14.67
N ARG A 61 -17.60 14.22 -14.74
CA ARG A 61 -16.76 13.24 -14.02
C ARG A 61 -16.69 13.56 -12.53
N VAL A 62 -16.44 14.82 -12.18
CA VAL A 62 -16.49 15.28 -10.78
C VAL A 62 -17.83 14.94 -10.15
N TRP A 63 -18.94 15.20 -10.87
CA TRP A 63 -20.25 14.78 -10.41
C TRP A 63 -20.37 13.27 -10.18
N ARG A 64 -19.82 12.41 -11.06
CA ARG A 64 -19.87 10.95 -10.84
C ARG A 64 -19.12 10.54 -9.57
N LEU A 65 -17.99 11.17 -9.27
CA LEU A 65 -17.23 10.92 -8.04
C LEU A 65 -18.06 11.30 -6.81
N PHE A 66 -18.74 12.46 -6.84
CA PHE A 66 -19.61 12.92 -5.75
C PHE A 66 -20.87 12.06 -5.61
N ARG A 67 -21.40 11.57 -6.73
CA ARG A 67 -22.50 10.61 -6.73
C ARG A 67 -22.10 9.28 -6.07
N ILE A 68 -20.91 8.76 -6.37
CA ILE A 68 -20.36 7.56 -5.71
C ILE A 68 -20.22 7.82 -4.20
N LEU A 69 -19.69 8.98 -3.83
CA LEU A 69 -19.57 9.42 -2.44
C LEU A 69 -20.93 9.44 -1.73
N ALA A 70 -21.93 10.12 -2.31
CA ALA A 70 -23.26 10.23 -1.74
C ALA A 70 -23.94 8.86 -1.58
N GLN A 71 -23.84 7.99 -2.59
CA GLN A 71 -24.34 6.61 -2.52
C GLN A 71 -23.62 5.79 -1.44
N GLY A 72 -22.32 6.02 -1.26
CA GLY A 72 -21.55 5.46 -0.16
C GLY A 72 -22.11 5.90 1.19
N LEU A 73 -22.33 7.21 1.38
CA LEU A 73 -22.82 7.79 2.62
C LEU A 73 -24.22 7.31 2.98
N SER A 74 -25.11 7.12 1.99
CA SER A 74 -26.45 6.54 2.21
C SER A 74 -26.40 5.12 2.79
N SER A 75 -25.26 4.42 2.68
CA SER A 75 -25.07 3.05 3.17
C SER A 75 -24.05 2.95 4.30
N ARG A 76 -23.52 4.08 4.77
CA ARG A 76 -22.50 4.12 5.82
C ARG A 76 -23.15 3.86 7.17
N ASP A 77 -22.61 2.92 7.92
CA ASP A 77 -23.14 2.52 9.22
C ASP A 77 -22.99 3.66 10.24
N ALA A 78 -24.02 3.90 11.07
CA ALA A 78 -24.02 4.99 12.05
C ALA A 78 -22.79 4.98 12.98
N ARG A 79 -22.25 3.81 13.32
CA ARG A 79 -21.04 3.68 14.16
C ARG A 79 -19.79 4.18 13.44
N LEU A 80 -19.74 4.02 12.11
CA LEU A 80 -18.64 4.55 11.30
C LEU A 80 -18.76 6.06 11.13
N ILE A 81 -19.99 6.59 11.05
CA ILE A 81 -20.24 8.03 11.04
C ILE A 81 -19.79 8.66 12.36
N GLU A 82 -20.17 8.07 13.50
CA GLU A 82 -19.70 8.52 14.82
C GLU A 82 -18.17 8.52 14.90
N ARG A 83 -17.54 7.46 14.39
CA ARG A 83 -16.07 7.34 14.34
C ARG A 83 -15.43 8.39 13.42
N ASP A 84 -16.05 8.73 12.30
CA ASP A 84 -15.62 9.83 11.43
C ASP A 84 -15.66 11.17 12.16
N GLU A 85 -16.76 11.48 12.85
CA GLU A 85 -16.91 12.73 13.61
C GLU A 85 -15.87 12.84 14.73
N GLN A 86 -15.64 11.75 15.47
CA GLN A 86 -14.63 11.70 16.52
C GLN A 86 -13.22 11.96 15.99
N ARG A 87 -12.86 11.35 14.86
CA ARG A 87 -11.51 11.46 14.28
C ARG A 87 -11.27 12.75 13.50
N ASP A 88 -12.28 13.28 12.84
CA ASP A 88 -12.21 14.58 12.15
C ASP A 88 -12.02 15.74 13.16
N ALA A 89 -12.46 15.56 14.41
CA ALA A 89 -12.31 16.52 15.49
C ALA A 89 -11.02 16.35 16.34
N SER A 90 -10.24 15.29 16.10
CA SER A 90 -9.07 14.92 16.91
C SER A 90 -7.78 15.02 16.11
N PRO A 91 -6.59 15.11 16.76
CA PRO A 91 -5.32 14.87 16.09
C PRO A 91 -5.31 13.49 15.40
N PRO A 92 -4.45 13.28 14.38
CA PRO A 92 -4.40 12.01 13.68
C PRO A 92 -4.17 10.83 14.63
N TRP A 93 -5.19 9.98 14.78
CA TRP A 93 -5.20 8.91 15.78
C TRP A 93 -4.06 7.91 15.64
N PHE A 94 -3.52 7.74 14.43
CA PHE A 94 -2.39 6.87 14.12
C PHE A 94 -1.03 7.44 14.57
N GLN A 95 -1.01 8.66 15.12
CA GLN A 95 0.14 9.28 15.76
C GLN A 95 0.10 9.15 17.30
N ASP A 96 -0.93 8.51 17.86
CA ASP A 96 -1.00 8.27 19.31
C ASP A 96 0.18 7.38 19.75
N GLU A 97 0.85 7.78 20.84
CA GLU A 97 1.99 7.05 21.44
C GLU A 97 1.60 5.62 21.85
N GLY A 98 0.32 5.36 22.13
CA GLY A 98 -0.22 4.02 22.42
C GLY A 98 -0.52 3.19 21.17
N THR A 99 -0.19 3.67 19.97
CA THR A 99 -0.42 2.90 18.74
C THR A 99 0.56 1.74 18.66
N ILE A 100 0.05 0.51 18.67
CA ILE A 100 0.84 -0.71 18.46
C ILE A 100 0.16 -1.52 17.37
N GLY A 101 0.91 -1.75 16.30
CA GLY A 101 0.49 -2.46 15.12
C GLY A 101 0.82 -3.93 15.13
N MET A 102 0.04 -4.70 14.39
CA MET A 102 0.41 -6.03 13.93
C MET A 102 -0.11 -6.25 12.52
N LYS A 103 0.67 -6.91 11.67
CA LYS A 103 0.25 -7.40 10.35
C LYS A 103 0.11 -8.92 10.36
N MET A 104 -0.98 -9.46 9.78
CA MET A 104 -1.18 -10.92 9.73
C MET A 104 -2.01 -11.41 8.55
N TYR A 105 -1.71 -12.64 8.13
CA TYR A 105 -2.58 -13.47 7.30
C TYR A 105 -3.61 -14.19 8.19
N VAL A 106 -4.90 -14.02 7.88
CA VAL A 106 -6.00 -14.58 8.69
C VAL A 106 -5.98 -16.11 8.71
N ASP A 107 -5.74 -16.74 7.57
CA ASP A 107 -5.63 -18.19 7.43
C ASP A 107 -4.43 -18.76 8.18
N MET A 108 -3.26 -18.10 8.07
CA MET A 108 -2.05 -18.56 8.75
C MET A 108 -2.14 -18.39 10.27
N PHE A 109 -2.71 -17.28 10.76
CA PHE A 109 -2.79 -16.99 12.20
C PHE A 109 -3.95 -17.72 12.89
N ALA A 110 -5.13 -17.75 12.25
CA ALA A 110 -6.35 -18.27 12.88
C ALA A 110 -7.17 -19.21 12.01
N GLY A 111 -6.84 -19.39 10.73
CA GLY A 111 -7.57 -20.23 9.77
C GLY A 111 -8.69 -19.50 9.03
N ASP A 112 -9.57 -18.78 9.74
CA ASP A 112 -10.70 -18.06 9.14
C ASP A 112 -11.13 -16.85 9.99
N LEU A 113 -12.01 -16.00 9.43
CA LEU A 113 -12.47 -14.78 10.10
C LEU A 113 -13.20 -15.04 11.43
N ASN A 114 -13.94 -16.14 11.57
CA ASN A 114 -14.66 -16.45 12.81
C ASN A 114 -13.70 -16.94 13.90
N ARG A 115 -12.66 -17.67 13.52
CA ARG A 115 -11.62 -18.10 14.45
C ARG A 115 -10.76 -16.93 14.88
N LEU A 116 -10.42 -16.01 13.98
CA LEU A 116 -9.74 -14.77 14.32
C LEU A 116 -10.57 -13.93 15.30
N ARG A 117 -11.89 -13.86 15.07
CA ARG A 117 -12.83 -13.19 15.98
C ARG A 117 -12.72 -13.71 17.42
N LYS A 118 -12.55 -15.03 17.61
CA LYS A 118 -12.35 -15.65 18.95
C LYS A 118 -10.99 -15.34 19.58
N ARG A 119 -10.09 -14.66 18.88
CA ARG A 119 -8.76 -14.23 19.34
C ARG A 119 -8.69 -12.74 19.64
N VAL A 120 -9.77 -11.97 19.45
CA VAL A 120 -9.75 -10.52 19.68
C VAL A 120 -9.31 -10.18 21.11
N ASP A 121 -9.76 -10.94 22.11
CA ASP A 121 -9.33 -10.74 23.50
C ASP A 121 -7.80 -10.92 23.67
N TYR A 122 -7.20 -11.91 22.98
CA TYR A 122 -5.75 -12.12 22.97
C TYR A 122 -5.00 -10.97 22.28
N LEU A 123 -5.56 -10.43 21.19
CA LEU A 123 -4.98 -9.27 20.51
C LEU A 123 -5.02 -8.02 21.40
N GLY A 124 -6.09 -7.87 22.19
CA GLY A 124 -6.20 -6.82 23.20
C GLY A 124 -5.23 -7.02 24.37
N GLU A 125 -5.04 -8.25 24.85
CA GLU A 125 -4.05 -8.58 25.90
C GLU A 125 -2.62 -8.25 25.46
N LEU A 126 -2.31 -8.46 24.17
CA LEU A 126 -1.02 -8.06 23.58
C LEU A 126 -0.83 -6.53 23.52
N GLY A 127 -1.88 -5.75 23.73
CA GLY A 127 -1.86 -4.29 23.69
C GLY A 127 -2.01 -3.71 22.27
N LEU A 128 -2.49 -4.51 21.31
CA LEU A 128 -2.67 -4.01 19.94
C LEU A 128 -3.78 -2.96 19.89
N SER A 129 -3.55 -1.92 19.11
CA SER A 129 -4.53 -0.87 18.77
C SER A 129 -4.64 -0.66 17.26
N TYR A 130 -3.81 -1.35 16.47
CA TYR A 130 -3.84 -1.39 15.02
C TYR A 130 -3.62 -2.82 14.51
N LEU A 131 -4.47 -3.28 13.58
CA LEU A 131 -4.37 -4.60 12.97
C LEU A 131 -4.51 -4.51 11.46
N HIS A 132 -3.44 -4.84 10.74
CA HIS A 132 -3.45 -5.01 9.29
C HIS A 132 -3.73 -6.47 8.93
N LEU A 133 -4.92 -6.68 8.36
CA LEU A 133 -5.31 -7.96 7.77
C LEU A 133 -4.84 -8.02 6.31
N MET A 134 -3.92 -8.93 6.02
CA MET A 134 -3.43 -9.23 4.66
C MET A 134 -4.60 -9.58 3.71
N PRO A 135 -4.43 -9.50 2.37
CA PRO A 135 -5.53 -9.45 1.41
C PRO A 135 -6.64 -10.48 1.65
N LEU A 136 -7.84 -9.98 2.00
CA LEU A 136 -9.02 -10.79 2.33
C LEU A 136 -9.96 -10.99 1.14
N MET A 137 -9.82 -10.16 0.11
CA MET A 137 -10.75 -10.12 -1.00
C MET A 137 -10.56 -11.33 -1.91
N LYS A 138 -11.61 -11.65 -2.66
CA LYS A 138 -11.62 -12.82 -3.53
C LYS A 138 -10.54 -12.65 -4.59
N THR A 139 -9.70 -13.66 -4.70
CA THR A 139 -8.61 -13.73 -5.67
C THR A 139 -8.90 -14.71 -6.78
N ARG A 140 -7.96 -14.87 -7.72
CA ARG A 140 -8.01 -15.93 -8.72
C ARG A 140 -7.92 -17.32 -8.10
N ASN A 141 -8.21 -18.34 -8.90
CA ASN A 141 -7.92 -19.72 -8.49
C ASN A 141 -6.43 -20.04 -8.69
N GLY A 142 -5.87 -20.89 -7.83
CA GLY A 142 -4.46 -21.30 -7.88
C GLY A 142 -3.54 -20.31 -7.18
N SER A 143 -2.33 -20.12 -7.73
CA SER A 143 -1.40 -19.10 -7.24
C SER A 143 -2.02 -17.72 -7.40
N ASP A 144 -2.07 -16.95 -6.32
CA ASP A 144 -2.69 -15.63 -6.27
C ASP A 144 -1.77 -14.55 -5.68
N ASP A 145 -0.47 -14.83 -5.63
CA ASP A 145 0.55 -13.93 -5.06
C ASP A 145 0.16 -13.49 -3.64
N GLY A 146 -0.04 -14.44 -2.72
CA GLY A 146 -0.44 -14.13 -1.35
C GLY A 146 -1.79 -13.39 -1.22
N GLY A 147 -2.64 -13.44 -2.25
CA GLY A 147 -3.90 -12.73 -2.29
C GLY A 147 -3.85 -11.35 -2.99
N PHE A 148 -2.72 -10.95 -3.56
CA PHE A 148 -2.59 -9.69 -4.31
C PHE A 148 -3.19 -9.77 -5.73
N ALA A 149 -3.47 -10.97 -6.26
CA ALA A 149 -4.21 -11.13 -7.52
C ALA A 149 -5.74 -11.09 -7.32
N VAL A 150 -6.29 -9.91 -7.05
CA VAL A 150 -7.72 -9.71 -6.73
C VAL A 150 -8.64 -9.92 -7.94
N SER A 151 -9.66 -10.78 -7.80
CA SER A 151 -10.69 -11.07 -8.82
C SER A 151 -12.06 -10.45 -8.50
N ASP A 152 -12.33 -10.07 -7.24
CA ASP A 152 -13.52 -9.31 -6.84
C ASP A 152 -13.30 -8.57 -5.50
N TYR A 153 -13.17 -7.24 -5.55
CA TYR A 153 -13.04 -6.37 -4.35
C TYR A 153 -14.27 -6.36 -3.43
N ARG A 154 -15.42 -6.90 -3.87
CA ARG A 154 -16.69 -6.88 -3.12
C ARG A 154 -16.99 -8.19 -2.41
N LYS A 155 -16.12 -9.19 -2.53
CA LYS A 155 -16.31 -10.50 -1.92
C LYS A 155 -15.07 -10.89 -1.15
N VAL A 156 -15.27 -11.46 0.03
CA VAL A 156 -14.20 -12.11 0.79
C VAL A 156 -13.83 -13.44 0.10
N LYS A 157 -12.55 -13.82 0.16
CA LYS A 157 -12.06 -15.13 -0.29
C LYS A 157 -12.86 -16.24 0.43
N PRO A 158 -13.53 -17.16 -0.29
CA PRO A 158 -14.45 -18.11 0.34
C PRO A 158 -13.85 -18.96 1.45
N SER A 159 -12.54 -19.26 1.40
CA SER A 159 -11.83 -19.99 2.45
C SER A 159 -11.71 -19.23 3.76
N LEU A 160 -11.74 -17.89 3.73
CA LEU A 160 -11.66 -17.03 4.91
C LEU A 160 -13.03 -16.71 5.50
N GLY A 161 -14.08 -16.72 4.67
CA GLY A 161 -15.46 -16.51 5.10
C GLY A 161 -16.25 -15.58 4.17
N THR A 162 -17.10 -14.75 4.77
CA THR A 162 -18.06 -13.88 4.07
C THR A 162 -17.88 -12.40 4.46
N VAL A 163 -18.40 -11.50 3.62
CA VAL A 163 -18.43 -10.05 3.92
C VAL A 163 -19.14 -9.76 5.25
N LYS A 164 -20.21 -10.51 5.58
CA LYS A 164 -20.91 -10.38 6.88
C LYS A 164 -20.01 -10.73 8.06
N GLN A 165 -19.23 -11.80 7.94
CA GLN A 165 -18.27 -12.21 8.97
C GLN A 165 -17.15 -11.18 9.11
N LEU A 166 -16.64 -10.63 8.00
CA LEU A 166 -15.66 -9.54 8.04
C LEU A 166 -16.22 -8.31 8.78
N ARG A 167 -17.43 -7.85 8.44
CA ARG A 167 -18.09 -6.75 9.15
C ARG A 167 -18.25 -7.03 10.65
N THR A 168 -18.55 -8.27 11.01
CA THR A 168 -18.70 -8.68 12.41
C THR A 168 -17.35 -8.63 13.14
N LEU A 169 -16.28 -9.13 12.50
CA LEU A 169 -14.91 -9.07 13.04
C LEU A 169 -14.46 -7.61 13.22
N VAL A 170 -14.62 -6.77 12.20
CA VAL A 170 -14.23 -5.34 12.26
C VAL A 170 -14.95 -4.64 13.42
N HIS A 171 -16.24 -4.89 13.59
CA HIS A 171 -16.98 -4.34 14.72
C HIS A 171 -16.42 -4.82 16.08
N GLU A 172 -16.04 -6.09 16.21
CA GLU A 172 -15.48 -6.62 17.46
C GLU A 172 -14.08 -6.06 17.75
N LEU A 173 -13.26 -5.86 16.71
CA LEU A 173 -11.97 -5.18 16.81
C LEU A 173 -12.14 -3.71 17.25
N HIS A 174 -13.06 -2.97 16.62
CA HIS A 174 -13.36 -1.59 17.00
C HIS A 174 -13.82 -1.46 18.46
N ARG A 175 -14.66 -2.38 18.93
CA ARG A 175 -15.12 -2.42 20.33
C ARG A 175 -13.99 -2.67 21.33
N ASN A 176 -12.89 -3.27 20.90
CA ASN A 176 -11.68 -3.49 21.70
C ASN A 176 -10.59 -2.43 21.44
N GLY A 177 -10.93 -1.32 20.80
CA GLY A 177 -9.98 -0.23 20.52
C GLY A 177 -8.98 -0.53 19.39
N ILE A 178 -9.21 -1.60 18.62
CA ILE A 178 -8.30 -2.02 17.54
C ILE A 178 -8.79 -1.46 16.21
N SER A 179 -8.00 -0.61 15.59
CA SER A 179 -8.23 -0.09 14.24
C SER A 179 -7.81 -1.12 13.18
N VAL A 180 -8.57 -1.21 12.09
CA VAL A 180 -8.39 -2.23 11.04
C VAL A 180 -7.83 -1.62 9.77
N ALA A 181 -6.70 -2.14 9.30
CA ALA A 181 -6.18 -1.85 7.97
C ALA A 181 -6.50 -2.98 6.98
N LEU A 182 -6.97 -2.61 5.80
CA LEU A 182 -7.26 -3.52 4.69
C LEU A 182 -6.43 -3.15 3.46
N ASP A 183 -5.92 -4.15 2.75
CA ASP A 183 -5.29 -3.94 1.45
C ASP A 183 -6.29 -3.49 0.38
N LEU A 184 -5.88 -2.49 -0.39
CA LEU A 184 -6.46 -2.15 -1.68
C LEU A 184 -5.40 -2.31 -2.77
N VAL A 185 -5.52 -3.40 -3.53
CA VAL A 185 -4.69 -3.62 -4.72
C VAL A 185 -5.18 -2.71 -5.84
N MET A 186 -4.57 -1.53 -5.98
CA MET A 186 -5.05 -0.52 -6.91
C MET A 186 -4.27 -0.48 -8.23
N ASN A 187 -3.02 -0.90 -8.27
CA ASN A 187 -2.25 -0.93 -9.52
C ASN A 187 -2.77 -1.93 -10.54
N HIS A 188 -3.22 -3.10 -10.09
CA HIS A 188 -3.56 -4.20 -10.97
C HIS A 188 -4.76 -4.99 -10.45
N THR A 189 -5.36 -5.78 -11.33
CA THR A 189 -6.34 -6.81 -10.96
C THR A 189 -5.88 -8.16 -11.47
N SER A 190 -6.43 -9.25 -10.94
CA SER A 190 -6.28 -10.55 -11.60
C SER A 190 -6.82 -10.54 -13.04
N CYS A 191 -6.22 -11.33 -13.93
CA CYS A 191 -6.79 -11.67 -15.24
C CYS A 191 -8.20 -12.32 -15.16
N GLU A 192 -8.58 -12.87 -14.00
CA GLU A 192 -9.92 -13.39 -13.72
C GLU A 192 -10.92 -12.32 -13.24
N HIS A 193 -10.47 -11.08 -13.01
CA HIS A 193 -11.32 -9.98 -12.58
C HIS A 193 -12.41 -9.66 -13.62
N LYS A 194 -13.59 -9.20 -13.15
CA LYS A 194 -14.73 -8.86 -14.03
C LYS A 194 -14.37 -7.85 -15.13
N TRP A 195 -13.41 -6.95 -14.87
CA TRP A 195 -12.93 -5.97 -15.84
C TRP A 195 -12.02 -6.65 -16.88
N ALA A 196 -10.99 -7.38 -16.45
CA ALA A 196 -10.09 -8.13 -17.31
C ALA A 196 -10.83 -9.13 -18.21
N ARG A 197 -11.77 -9.91 -17.67
CA ARG A 197 -12.58 -10.85 -18.47
C ARG A 197 -13.45 -10.15 -19.52
N LYS A 198 -13.90 -8.92 -19.29
CA LYS A 198 -14.65 -8.14 -20.29
C LYS A 198 -13.71 -7.52 -21.32
N ALA A 199 -12.51 -7.11 -20.91
CA ALA A 199 -11.45 -6.62 -21.79
C ALA A 199 -11.00 -7.72 -22.78
N ALA A 200 -10.70 -8.91 -22.25
CA ALA A 200 -10.34 -10.09 -23.03
C ALA A 200 -11.42 -10.52 -24.04
N LYS A 201 -12.71 -10.27 -23.72
CA LYS A 201 -13.85 -10.49 -24.63
C LYS A 201 -14.08 -9.37 -25.65
N GLY A 202 -13.18 -8.40 -25.76
CA GLY A 202 -13.27 -7.35 -26.78
C GLY A 202 -14.09 -6.12 -26.37
N SER A 203 -14.47 -5.94 -25.11
CA SER A 203 -15.24 -4.76 -24.71
C SER A 203 -14.37 -3.50 -24.75
N PRO A 204 -14.64 -2.48 -25.61
CA PRO A 204 -13.75 -1.33 -25.77
C PRO A 204 -13.58 -0.54 -24.47
N LYS A 205 -14.65 -0.41 -23.68
CA LYS A 205 -14.62 0.24 -22.37
C LYS A 205 -13.62 -0.41 -21.43
N TYR A 206 -13.62 -1.75 -21.34
CA TYR A 206 -12.76 -2.47 -20.40
C TYR A 206 -11.38 -2.77 -20.96
N GLN A 207 -11.20 -2.84 -22.28
CA GLN A 207 -9.85 -2.83 -22.86
C GLN A 207 -9.10 -1.56 -22.49
N ALA A 208 -9.77 -0.40 -22.51
CA ALA A 208 -9.20 0.85 -22.04
C ALA A 208 -8.97 0.92 -20.52
N TYR A 209 -9.37 -0.08 -19.72
CA TYR A 209 -9.00 -0.16 -18.30
C TYR A 209 -7.60 -0.72 -18.09
N TYR A 210 -6.99 -1.29 -19.12
CA TYR A 210 -5.67 -1.92 -19.05
C TYR A 210 -4.79 -1.37 -20.17
N PHE A 211 -3.49 -1.63 -20.09
CA PHE A 211 -2.57 -1.40 -21.20
C PHE A 211 -2.55 -2.65 -22.08
N MET A 212 -3.24 -2.60 -23.22
CA MET A 212 -3.35 -3.73 -24.16
C MET A 212 -2.89 -3.30 -25.55
N PHE A 213 -2.03 -4.10 -26.19
CA PHE A 213 -1.42 -3.80 -27.48
C PHE A 213 -1.64 -4.94 -28.47
N GLU A 214 -1.87 -4.61 -29.75
CA GLU A 214 -2.10 -5.59 -30.81
C GLU A 214 -0.83 -6.37 -31.17
N ASP A 215 0.31 -5.69 -31.19
CA ASP A 215 1.61 -6.27 -31.51
C ASP A 215 2.69 -5.86 -30.49
N GLY A 216 3.87 -6.43 -30.66
CA GLY A 216 4.99 -6.30 -29.72
C GLY A 216 5.77 -4.99 -29.84
N SER A 217 5.52 -4.13 -30.84
CA SER A 217 6.35 -2.94 -31.09
C SER A 217 6.29 -1.91 -29.96
N VAL A 218 5.09 -1.62 -29.44
CA VAL A 218 4.91 -0.72 -28.29
C VAL A 218 5.44 -1.35 -27.00
N PRO A 219 5.14 -2.61 -26.67
CA PRO A 219 5.81 -3.32 -25.58
C PRO A 219 7.33 -3.24 -25.63
N GLU A 220 7.94 -3.49 -26.79
CA GLU A 220 9.39 -3.44 -26.98
C GLU A 220 9.94 -2.04 -26.70
N ALA A 221 9.24 -0.98 -27.15
CA ALA A 221 9.63 0.40 -26.88
C ALA A 221 9.59 0.76 -25.38
N TYR A 222 8.65 0.20 -24.61
CA TYR A 222 8.65 0.37 -23.15
C TYR A 222 9.81 -0.39 -22.49
N GLU A 223 10.00 -1.66 -22.83
CA GLU A 223 11.01 -2.53 -22.22
C GLU A 223 12.45 -1.98 -22.38
N GLN A 224 12.71 -1.08 -23.34
CA GLN A 224 14.00 -0.39 -23.47
C GLN A 224 14.40 0.45 -22.26
N THR A 225 13.44 0.98 -21.51
CA THR A 225 13.68 1.87 -20.36
C THR A 225 13.21 1.29 -19.04
N LEU A 226 12.42 0.22 -19.06
CA LEU A 226 11.94 -0.41 -17.83
C LEU A 226 13.10 -1.10 -17.09
N PRO A 227 13.13 -1.02 -15.75
CA PRO A 227 14.04 -1.83 -14.97
C PRO A 227 13.65 -3.30 -15.10
N SER A 228 14.60 -4.18 -14.79
CA SER A 228 14.35 -5.62 -14.74
C SER A 228 13.11 -5.96 -13.92
N ALA A 229 12.51 -7.10 -14.24
CA ALA A 229 11.35 -7.60 -13.52
C ALA A 229 11.66 -7.72 -12.01
N PRO A 230 10.68 -7.49 -11.13
CA PRO A 230 10.87 -7.67 -9.69
C PRO A 230 11.44 -9.06 -9.36
N PRO A 231 12.23 -9.19 -8.29
CA PRO A 231 12.79 -10.47 -7.88
C PRO A 231 11.70 -11.54 -7.71
N GLY A 232 11.94 -12.76 -8.22
CA GLY A 232 10.97 -13.85 -8.21
C GLY A 232 10.01 -13.88 -9.42
N ILE A 233 10.04 -12.86 -10.29
CA ILE A 233 9.30 -12.83 -11.56
C ILE A 233 10.25 -13.22 -12.71
N ALA A 234 9.89 -14.26 -13.46
CA ALA A 234 10.73 -14.81 -14.53
C ALA A 234 10.42 -14.26 -15.94
N HIS A 235 9.44 -13.36 -16.06
CA HIS A 235 8.97 -12.81 -17.33
C HIS A 235 9.11 -11.28 -17.36
N GLY A 236 9.12 -10.69 -18.56
CA GLY A 236 9.10 -9.23 -18.74
C GLY A 236 7.84 -8.58 -18.19
N ARG A 237 7.79 -7.24 -18.19
CA ARG A 237 6.66 -6.47 -17.64
C ARG A 237 5.50 -6.36 -18.60
N LEU A 238 5.68 -6.78 -19.85
CA LEU A 238 4.61 -6.97 -20.82
C LEU A 238 4.57 -8.42 -21.30
N SER A 239 3.39 -9.00 -21.27
CA SER A 239 3.19 -10.41 -21.56
C SER A 239 2.12 -10.60 -22.64
N TRP A 240 2.38 -11.49 -23.60
CA TRP A 240 1.35 -11.93 -24.54
C TRP A 240 0.28 -12.74 -23.79
N MET A 241 -0.97 -12.32 -23.89
CA MET A 241 -2.12 -12.95 -23.24
C MET A 241 -2.95 -13.73 -24.25
N PRO A 242 -2.83 -15.07 -24.33
CA PRO A 242 -3.62 -15.86 -25.27
C PRO A 242 -5.13 -15.67 -25.10
N MET A 243 -5.61 -15.44 -23.87
CA MET A 243 -7.03 -15.24 -23.59
C MET A 243 -7.60 -13.92 -24.15
N ALA A 244 -6.75 -12.97 -24.52
CA ALA A 244 -7.11 -11.68 -25.08
C ALA A 244 -6.54 -11.44 -26.48
N GLU A 245 -5.68 -12.35 -26.97
CA GLU A 245 -4.93 -12.24 -28.23
C GLU A 245 -4.21 -10.88 -28.35
N LYS A 246 -3.63 -10.41 -27.25
CA LYS A 246 -2.98 -9.11 -27.11
C LYS A 246 -1.81 -9.17 -26.15
N TRP A 247 -0.85 -8.27 -26.31
CA TRP A 247 0.11 -7.95 -25.26
C TRP A 247 -0.58 -7.17 -24.16
N VAL A 248 -0.30 -7.50 -22.91
CA VAL A 248 -0.86 -6.81 -21.73
C VAL A 248 0.25 -6.46 -20.76
N TRP A 249 0.18 -5.27 -20.17
CA TRP A 249 1.10 -4.87 -19.11
C TRP A 249 0.82 -5.65 -17.82
N THR A 250 1.86 -6.32 -17.34
CA THR A 250 1.90 -7.20 -16.18
C THR A 250 3.18 -6.95 -15.39
N THR A 251 3.22 -5.86 -14.61
CA THR A 251 4.42 -5.44 -13.86
C THR A 251 4.94 -6.55 -12.94
N PHE A 252 4.03 -7.37 -12.43
CA PHE A 252 4.29 -8.48 -11.51
C PHE A 252 4.10 -9.81 -12.25
N HIS A 253 3.19 -10.68 -11.80
CA HIS A 253 2.90 -11.92 -12.51
C HIS A 253 2.03 -11.69 -13.76
N ASP A 254 2.11 -12.61 -14.72
CA ASP A 254 1.32 -12.64 -15.96
C ASP A 254 -0.22 -12.58 -15.72
N PHE A 255 -0.63 -12.98 -14.51
CA PHE A 255 -2.01 -12.95 -14.06
C PHE A 255 -2.43 -11.70 -13.30
N GLN A 256 -1.52 -10.73 -13.12
CA GLN A 256 -1.78 -9.41 -12.54
C GLN A 256 -1.72 -8.36 -13.64
N TRP A 257 -2.87 -7.96 -14.16
CA TRP A 257 -2.97 -7.00 -15.26
C TRP A 257 -3.04 -5.57 -14.71
N ASP A 258 -2.08 -4.74 -15.10
CA ASP A 258 -1.96 -3.35 -14.67
C ASP A 258 -3.12 -2.50 -15.22
N LEU A 259 -3.75 -1.75 -14.31
CA LEU A 259 -4.81 -0.81 -14.62
C LEU A 259 -4.24 0.47 -15.24
N ASN A 260 -4.95 1.01 -16.23
CA ASN A 260 -4.57 2.20 -16.95
C ASN A 260 -5.20 3.46 -16.33
N TYR A 261 -4.46 4.11 -15.43
CA TYR A 261 -4.92 5.35 -14.78
C TYR A 261 -4.91 6.57 -15.69
N ALA A 262 -4.30 6.56 -16.88
CA ALA A 262 -4.52 7.62 -17.86
C ALA A 262 -5.99 7.66 -18.36
N ASN A 263 -6.75 6.59 -18.12
CA ASN A 263 -8.19 6.58 -18.29
C ASN A 263 -8.91 7.00 -17.00
N PRO A 264 -9.56 8.18 -16.92
CA PRO A 264 -10.25 8.63 -15.71
C PRO A 264 -11.40 7.71 -15.27
N ASN A 265 -11.91 6.82 -16.13
CA ASN A 265 -12.91 5.83 -15.71
C ASN A 265 -12.32 4.75 -14.79
N VAL A 266 -11.00 4.50 -14.84
CA VAL A 266 -10.30 3.65 -13.87
C VAL A 266 -10.25 4.35 -12.53
N PHE A 267 -10.00 5.67 -12.52
CA PHE A 267 -10.05 6.46 -11.29
C PHE A 267 -11.44 6.42 -10.63
N GLU A 268 -12.48 6.69 -11.42
CA GLU A 268 -13.88 6.59 -10.98
C GLU A 268 -14.22 5.18 -10.45
N ALA A 269 -13.73 4.12 -11.10
CA ALA A 269 -14.01 2.74 -10.70
C ALA A 269 -13.32 2.38 -9.37
N MET A 270 -12.04 2.73 -9.21
CA MET A 270 -11.28 2.45 -8.00
C MET A 270 -11.77 3.29 -6.81
N TRP A 271 -12.21 4.53 -7.04
CA TRP A 271 -12.91 5.32 -6.02
C TRP A 271 -14.11 4.58 -5.44
N GLY A 272 -14.90 3.94 -6.32
CA GLY A 272 -16.02 3.10 -5.89
C GLY A 272 -15.61 1.89 -5.05
N GLU A 273 -14.43 1.31 -5.30
CA GLU A 273 -13.89 0.20 -4.51
C GLU A 273 -13.35 0.70 -3.15
N MET A 274 -12.70 1.87 -3.09
CA MET A 274 -12.27 2.54 -1.84
C MET A 274 -13.45 2.81 -0.91
N VAL A 275 -14.51 3.44 -1.44
CA VAL A 275 -15.76 3.72 -0.71
C VAL A 275 -16.36 2.43 -0.13
N ALA A 276 -16.30 1.34 -0.88
CA ALA A 276 -16.84 0.06 -0.44
C ALA A 276 -16.04 -0.53 0.73
N LEU A 277 -14.71 -0.51 0.66
CA LEU A 277 -13.83 -1.00 1.73
C LEU A 277 -13.94 -0.14 2.99
N ALA A 278 -13.97 1.19 2.83
CA ALA A 278 -14.22 2.11 3.95
C ALA A 278 -15.59 1.84 4.61
N ASN A 279 -16.63 1.51 3.84
CA ASN A 279 -17.92 1.09 4.38
C ASN A 279 -17.94 -0.33 4.94
N LEU A 280 -16.90 -1.15 4.77
CA LEU A 280 -16.72 -2.38 5.56
C LEU A 280 -16.21 -2.08 6.97
N GLY A 281 -15.75 -0.85 7.22
CA GLY A 281 -15.19 -0.37 8.48
C GLY A 281 -13.67 -0.36 8.51
N ALA A 282 -13.00 -0.29 7.36
CA ALA A 282 -11.56 -0.02 7.33
C ALA A 282 -11.27 1.33 7.98
N ASP A 283 -10.27 1.37 8.85
CA ASP A 283 -9.67 2.59 9.41
C ASP A 283 -8.47 3.05 8.60
N VAL A 284 -7.83 2.11 7.91
CA VAL A 284 -6.72 2.39 7.01
C VAL A 284 -6.90 1.58 5.73
N LEU A 285 -6.74 2.24 4.59
CA LEU A 285 -6.58 1.55 3.31
C LEU A 285 -5.10 1.50 2.97
N ARG A 286 -4.57 0.27 2.87
CA ARG A 286 -3.19 0.04 2.46
C ARG A 286 -3.13 -0.05 0.93
N LEU A 287 -2.71 1.03 0.29
CA LEU A 287 -2.66 1.19 -1.14
C LEU A 287 -1.45 0.44 -1.70
N ASN A 288 -1.70 -0.70 -2.32
CA ASN A 288 -0.65 -1.58 -2.81
C ASN A 288 -0.14 -1.15 -4.20
N ALA A 289 1.19 -1.16 -4.36
CA ALA A 289 1.90 -0.87 -5.62
C ALA A 289 1.63 0.53 -6.19
N VAL A 290 1.44 1.55 -5.33
CA VAL A 290 1.13 2.91 -5.80
C VAL A 290 2.19 3.56 -6.69
N PRO A 291 3.51 3.28 -6.56
CA PRO A 291 4.49 3.86 -7.48
C PRO A 291 4.23 3.50 -8.94
N PHE A 292 3.56 2.37 -9.21
CA PHE A 292 3.42 1.82 -10.55
C PHE A 292 2.16 2.29 -11.29
N ILE A 293 1.25 3.04 -10.68
CA ILE A 293 -0.09 3.27 -11.27
C ILE A 293 -0.08 4.12 -12.54
N TRP A 294 1.02 4.78 -12.87
CA TRP A 294 1.19 5.57 -14.09
C TRP A 294 2.33 5.03 -14.95
N LYS A 295 2.17 5.03 -16.27
CA LYS A 295 3.19 4.52 -17.22
C LYS A 295 3.50 5.61 -18.23
N LEU A 296 4.80 5.86 -18.45
CA LEU A 296 5.26 6.88 -19.39
C LEU A 296 6.38 6.33 -20.27
N LEU A 297 6.15 6.33 -21.59
CA LEU A 297 7.11 5.82 -22.56
C LEU A 297 8.43 6.61 -22.49
N GLY A 298 9.55 5.90 -22.53
CA GLY A 298 10.88 6.51 -22.41
C GLY A 298 11.32 6.77 -20.96
N THR A 299 10.55 6.31 -19.98
CA THR A 299 10.92 6.35 -18.55
C THR A 299 10.93 4.93 -17.96
N ASP A 300 11.45 4.80 -16.75
CA ASP A 300 11.36 3.58 -15.97
C ASP A 300 9.91 3.21 -15.57
N SER A 301 8.99 4.18 -15.62
CA SER A 301 7.56 4.15 -15.27
C SER A 301 7.13 4.20 -13.79
N PRO A 302 7.80 3.70 -12.75
CA PRO A 302 7.35 3.97 -11.39
C PRO A 302 7.58 5.43 -11.00
N ASN A 303 6.99 5.87 -9.88
CA ASN A 303 7.22 7.16 -9.24
C ASN A 303 6.91 8.41 -10.08
N GLN A 304 6.12 8.27 -11.15
CA GLN A 304 5.71 9.41 -11.97
C GLN A 304 4.86 10.39 -11.14
N PRO A 305 4.97 11.71 -11.38
CA PRO A 305 4.22 12.71 -10.63
C PRO A 305 2.71 12.45 -10.58
N GLU A 306 2.13 11.96 -11.68
CA GLU A 306 0.71 11.64 -11.79
C GLU A 306 0.28 10.56 -10.80
N ALA A 307 1.15 9.60 -10.46
CA ALA A 307 0.83 8.61 -9.45
C ALA A 307 0.60 9.27 -8.08
N VAL A 308 1.46 10.21 -7.68
CA VAL A 308 1.35 10.95 -6.42
C VAL A 308 0.10 11.83 -6.42
N LEU A 309 -0.12 12.57 -7.52
CA LEU A 309 -1.30 13.42 -7.70
C LEU A 309 -2.60 12.63 -7.57
N LEU A 310 -2.72 11.47 -8.22
CA LEU A 310 -3.94 10.66 -8.14
C LEU A 310 -4.19 10.14 -6.71
N VAL A 311 -3.14 9.73 -6.00
CA VAL A 311 -3.27 9.29 -4.60
C VAL A 311 -3.68 10.46 -3.69
N ALA A 312 -3.11 11.65 -3.88
CA ALA A 312 -3.53 12.86 -3.15
C ALA A 312 -5.00 13.21 -3.43
N ALA A 313 -5.46 13.12 -4.68
CA ALA A 313 -6.86 13.34 -5.04
C ALA A 313 -7.79 12.32 -4.36
N TYR A 314 -7.41 11.05 -4.29
CA TYR A 314 -8.16 10.04 -3.54
C TYR A 314 -8.21 10.33 -2.04
N ARG A 315 -7.10 10.77 -1.45
CA ARG A 315 -7.02 11.08 -0.02
C ARG A 315 -7.97 12.23 0.32
N ALA A 316 -7.96 13.29 -0.47
CA ALA A 316 -8.88 14.42 -0.31
C ALA A 316 -10.36 13.97 -0.42
N LEU A 317 -10.70 13.13 -1.40
CA LEU A 317 -12.05 12.54 -1.51
C LEU A 317 -12.40 11.67 -0.29
N MET A 318 -11.44 10.91 0.24
CA MET A 318 -11.62 10.09 1.44
C MET A 318 -11.87 10.95 2.67
N HIS A 319 -11.17 12.07 2.84
CA HIS A 319 -11.43 13.02 3.94
C HIS A 319 -12.83 13.65 3.86
N VAL A 320 -13.40 13.79 2.67
CA VAL A 320 -14.81 14.19 2.54
C VAL A 320 -15.74 13.05 2.93
N PHE A 321 -15.49 11.86 2.43
CA PHE A 321 -16.38 10.70 2.55
C PHE A 321 -16.37 10.05 3.94
N ALA A 322 -15.18 9.79 4.47
CA ALA A 322 -14.93 9.00 5.67
C ALA A 322 -13.62 9.47 6.33
N PRO A 323 -13.60 10.65 7.00
CA PRO A 323 -12.38 11.24 7.56
C PRO A 323 -11.71 10.39 8.65
N ALA A 324 -12.36 9.33 9.17
CA ALA A 324 -11.69 8.35 10.02
C ALA A 324 -10.63 7.51 9.28
N VAL A 325 -10.69 7.45 7.94
CA VAL A 325 -9.91 6.53 7.11
C VAL A 325 -8.62 7.17 6.64
N ALA A 326 -7.49 6.60 7.09
CA ALA A 326 -6.16 7.01 6.66
C ALA A 326 -5.65 6.16 5.49
N PHE A 327 -4.70 6.68 4.73
CA PHE A 327 -4.00 5.96 3.67
C PHE A 327 -2.62 5.51 4.14
N ASN A 328 -2.35 4.22 3.99
CA ASN A 328 -1.03 3.64 4.11
C ASN A 328 -0.54 3.27 2.71
N THR A 329 0.61 3.75 2.26
CA THR A 329 1.11 3.40 0.92
C THR A 329 2.21 2.36 0.99
N ASP A 330 2.14 1.37 0.10
CA ASP A 330 3.21 0.41 -0.12
C ASP A 330 4.02 0.74 -1.37
N MET A 331 5.34 0.81 -1.22
CA MET A 331 6.26 1.25 -2.26
C MET A 331 6.92 0.11 -3.05
N ILE A 332 6.76 -1.14 -2.60
CA ILE A 332 7.31 -2.37 -3.21
C ILE A 332 8.71 -2.16 -3.81
N ASP A 333 9.72 -2.04 -2.95
CA ASP A 333 11.14 -2.05 -3.29
C ASP A 333 11.59 -1.08 -4.40
N VAL A 334 10.79 -0.05 -4.70
CA VAL A 334 11.20 1.01 -5.62
C VAL A 334 12.07 2.02 -4.85
N PRO A 335 13.33 2.23 -5.25
CA PRO A 335 14.20 3.18 -4.58
C PRO A 335 13.58 4.59 -4.59
N ASN A 336 13.78 5.34 -3.50
CA ASN A 336 13.40 6.74 -3.37
C ASN A 336 11.89 7.05 -3.55
N SER A 337 11.01 6.06 -3.33
CA SER A 337 9.55 6.26 -3.43
C SER A 337 8.93 6.92 -2.21
N THR A 338 9.35 6.54 -1.00
CA THR A 338 8.68 6.95 0.25
C THR A 338 8.55 8.47 0.38
N GLY A 339 9.62 9.22 0.13
CA GLY A 339 9.63 10.68 0.21
C GLY A 339 8.67 11.39 -0.75
N ARG A 340 8.31 10.77 -1.88
CA ARG A 340 7.40 11.36 -2.87
C ARG A 340 5.94 11.36 -2.41
N PHE A 341 5.52 10.31 -1.70
CA PHE A 341 4.12 10.17 -1.27
C PHE A 341 3.86 10.76 0.11
N THR A 342 4.89 10.90 0.95
CA THR A 342 4.77 11.56 2.27
C THR A 342 4.70 13.08 2.19
N GLY A 343 4.89 13.69 1.01
CA GLY A 343 4.94 15.15 0.87
C GLY A 343 6.31 15.77 1.15
N VAL A 344 7.38 14.96 1.24
CA VAL A 344 8.76 15.42 1.44
C VAL A 344 9.41 15.85 0.12
N GLN A 345 9.12 15.15 -0.97
CA GLN A 345 9.67 15.38 -2.31
C GLN A 345 8.63 15.87 -3.32
N PHE A 346 7.37 15.96 -2.91
CA PHE A 346 6.26 16.46 -3.72
C PHE A 346 5.39 17.37 -2.84
N GLU A 347 4.88 18.47 -3.37
CA GLU A 347 4.04 19.37 -2.59
C GLU A 347 2.65 18.75 -2.36
N GLY A 348 2.30 18.53 -1.10
CA GLY A 348 1.04 17.89 -0.69
C GLY A 348 1.21 16.46 -0.16
N THR A 349 0.38 16.09 0.81
CA THR A 349 0.39 14.77 1.47
C THR A 349 -0.48 13.78 0.72
N ALA A 350 0.11 12.72 0.14
CA ALA A 350 -0.63 11.64 -0.53
C ALA A 350 -0.87 10.42 0.39
N ALA A 351 -0.01 10.21 1.39
CA ALA A 351 -0.12 9.12 2.36
C ALA A 351 -0.05 9.64 3.78
N ASP A 352 -0.86 9.07 4.67
CA ASP A 352 -0.87 9.38 6.10
C ASP A 352 0.15 8.54 6.87
N ILE A 353 0.30 7.27 6.45
CA ILE A 353 1.18 6.28 7.05
C ILE A 353 2.11 5.74 5.97
N THR A 354 3.41 5.63 6.25
CA THR A 354 4.35 4.93 5.37
C THR A 354 5.20 3.92 6.14
N PRO A 355 5.45 2.72 5.59
CA PRO A 355 6.40 1.78 6.18
C PRO A 355 7.81 2.38 6.19
N ASP A 356 8.58 2.10 7.26
CA ASP A 356 9.96 2.57 7.40
C ASP A 356 10.98 1.54 6.89
N ASP A 357 11.04 1.39 5.56
CA ASP A 357 11.96 0.47 4.89
C ASP A 357 13.43 0.85 5.11
N THR A 358 13.70 2.16 5.27
CA THR A 358 15.03 2.69 5.59
C THR A 358 15.48 2.19 6.96
N LEU A 359 14.68 2.41 8.01
CA LEU A 359 14.98 1.93 9.36
C LEU A 359 15.15 0.40 9.37
N MET A 360 14.20 -0.33 8.78
CA MET A 360 14.22 -1.79 8.75
C MET A 360 15.51 -2.34 8.11
N SER A 361 15.86 -1.89 6.91
CA SER A 361 17.05 -2.36 6.19
C SER A 361 18.36 -1.99 6.89
N HIS A 362 18.45 -0.78 7.45
CA HIS A 362 19.64 -0.30 8.15
C HIS A 362 19.83 -0.98 9.51
N LEU A 363 18.75 -1.34 10.20
CA LEU A 363 18.80 -2.13 11.43
C LEU A 363 19.41 -3.52 11.18
N TRP A 364 18.95 -4.22 10.13
CA TRP A 364 19.53 -5.51 9.77
C TRP A 364 20.98 -5.36 9.27
N HIS A 365 21.31 -4.33 8.48
CA HIS A 365 22.71 -4.08 8.13
C HIS A 365 23.60 -3.89 9.38
N ALA A 366 23.21 -3.00 10.29
CA ALA A 366 23.97 -2.72 11.51
C ALA A 366 24.11 -3.96 12.41
N MET A 367 23.09 -4.83 12.44
CA MET A 367 23.12 -6.09 13.20
C MET A 367 24.07 -7.13 12.59
N ALA A 368 24.27 -7.11 11.27
CA ALA A 368 25.18 -8.04 10.59
C ALA A 368 26.65 -7.60 10.71
N CYS A 369 26.93 -6.30 10.60
CA CYS A 369 28.30 -5.78 10.66
C CYS A 369 28.72 -5.28 12.06
N GLU A 370 27.82 -5.33 13.04
CA GLU A 370 28.01 -4.80 14.41
C GLU A 370 28.48 -3.34 14.43
N ASN A 371 28.04 -2.56 13.43
CA ASN A 371 28.45 -1.17 13.24
C ASN A 371 27.25 -0.28 12.90
N VAL A 372 27.01 0.72 13.75
CA VAL A 372 25.89 1.64 13.62
C VAL A 372 26.19 2.91 12.82
N HIS A 373 27.39 3.05 12.24
CA HIS A 373 27.81 4.31 11.60
C HIS A 373 26.90 4.68 10.42
N LEU A 374 26.59 3.71 9.53
CA LEU A 374 25.64 3.91 8.43
C LEU A 374 24.23 4.22 8.94
N LEU A 375 23.70 3.40 9.86
CA LEU A 375 22.38 3.60 10.48
C LEU A 375 22.25 5.01 11.09
N ARG A 376 23.21 5.40 11.92
CA ARG A 376 23.22 6.72 12.58
C ARG A 376 23.32 7.84 11.56
N SER A 377 24.24 7.75 10.60
CA SER A 377 24.40 8.76 9.55
C SER A 377 23.10 8.97 8.78
N THR A 378 22.49 7.88 8.31
CA THR A 378 21.22 7.90 7.58
C THR A 378 20.11 8.54 8.40
N LEU A 379 19.85 8.04 9.62
CA LEU A 379 18.76 8.55 10.47
C LEU A 379 18.97 10.02 10.89
N THR A 380 20.22 10.49 10.96
CA THR A 380 20.53 11.89 11.28
C THR A 380 20.29 12.81 10.08
N ALA A 381 20.48 12.29 8.87
CA ALA A 381 20.31 13.04 7.62
C ALA A 381 18.87 12.96 7.07
N GLU A 382 18.00 12.11 7.63
CA GLU A 382 16.63 11.97 7.14
C GLU A 382 15.83 13.27 7.31
N PRO A 383 15.09 13.68 6.26
CA PRO A 383 14.24 14.85 6.35
C PRO A 383 13.07 14.59 7.30
N ASN A 384 12.60 15.65 7.95
CA ASN A 384 11.37 15.60 8.72
C ASN A 384 10.18 15.25 7.80
N ILE A 385 9.35 14.31 8.23
CA ILE A 385 8.05 14.05 7.60
C ILE A 385 7.04 15.14 7.97
N PRO A 386 6.04 15.43 7.12
CA PRO A 386 4.98 16.38 7.44
C PRO A 386 4.26 16.06 8.75
N PRO A 387 3.79 17.08 9.49
CA PRO A 387 3.29 16.93 10.85
C PRO A 387 2.02 16.08 10.95
N ASP A 388 1.24 15.94 9.88
CA ASP A 388 0.01 15.12 9.81
C ASP A 388 0.27 13.66 9.36
N THR A 389 1.54 13.28 9.17
CA THR A 389 1.94 11.93 8.70
C THR A 389 2.74 11.17 9.76
N THR A 390 2.82 9.84 9.61
CA THR A 390 3.60 8.99 10.51
C THR A 390 4.30 7.85 9.76
N ARG A 391 5.26 7.23 10.45
CA ARG A 391 5.91 5.99 9.98
C ARG A 391 5.38 4.78 10.73
N ALA A 392 5.26 3.66 10.03
CA ALA A 392 5.09 2.34 10.62
C ALA A 392 6.46 1.67 10.71
N ASN A 393 7.01 1.60 11.92
CA ASN A 393 8.35 1.09 12.20
C ASN A 393 8.29 -0.42 12.38
N TYR A 394 8.93 -1.16 11.49
CA TYR A 394 8.85 -2.62 11.48
C TYR A 394 10.23 -3.24 11.32
N ILE A 395 10.37 -4.49 11.75
CA ILE A 395 11.62 -5.26 11.59
C ILE A 395 11.49 -6.36 10.55
N ARG A 396 10.27 -6.82 10.26
CA ARG A 396 9.96 -7.79 9.19
C ARG A 396 8.54 -7.59 8.68
N SER A 397 8.32 -7.96 7.44
CA SER A 397 7.01 -7.93 6.79
C SER A 397 6.71 -9.28 6.13
N HIS A 398 5.61 -9.34 5.38
CA HIS A 398 5.30 -10.49 4.53
C HIS A 398 6.29 -10.69 3.37
N ASP A 399 7.03 -9.65 3.00
CA ASP A 399 7.96 -9.67 1.87
C ASP A 399 9.37 -10.04 2.31
N ALA A 400 10.22 -10.29 1.31
CA ALA A 400 11.65 -10.37 1.51
C ALA A 400 12.21 -9.02 2.00
N VAL A 401 13.33 -9.06 2.72
CA VAL A 401 14.09 -7.87 3.09
C VAL A 401 14.85 -7.38 1.86
N ALA A 402 14.41 -6.28 1.26
CA ALA A 402 15.20 -5.53 0.32
C ALA A 402 16.17 -4.58 1.03
N TRP A 403 17.37 -4.41 0.47
CA TRP A 403 18.40 -3.56 1.06
C TRP A 403 18.22 -2.12 0.57
N SER A 404 17.26 -1.41 1.16
CA SER A 404 16.96 0.01 0.92
C SER A 404 18.05 0.95 1.45
N ILE A 405 19.30 0.69 1.04
CA ILE A 405 20.51 1.44 1.31
C ILE A 405 20.94 2.05 -0.01
N SER A 406 20.82 3.37 -0.13
CA SER A 406 21.20 4.09 -1.34
C SER A 406 22.73 4.20 -1.47
N ASP A 407 23.21 4.38 -2.70
CA ASP A 407 24.65 4.58 -2.94
C ASP A 407 25.15 5.87 -2.28
N GLU A 408 24.31 6.92 -2.21
CA GLU A 408 24.61 8.17 -1.52
C GLU A 408 24.74 7.96 0.00
N GLN A 409 23.84 7.17 0.61
CA GLN A 409 23.89 6.85 2.04
C GLN A 409 25.15 6.07 2.39
N ALA A 410 25.51 5.06 1.59
CA ALA A 410 26.73 4.29 1.78
C ALA A 410 27.99 5.17 1.59
N ALA A 411 28.02 5.99 0.54
CA ALA A 411 29.14 6.88 0.26
C ALA A 411 29.36 7.92 1.37
N ALA A 412 28.30 8.40 2.03
CA ALA A 412 28.37 9.35 3.15
C ALA A 412 29.17 8.82 4.35
N VAL A 413 29.35 7.50 4.46
CA VAL A 413 30.15 6.84 5.51
C VAL A 413 31.39 6.12 4.94
N GLY A 414 31.78 6.44 3.70
CA GLY A 414 32.95 5.86 3.04
C GLY A 414 32.78 4.41 2.58
N GLN A 415 31.55 3.93 2.42
CA GLN A 415 31.23 2.58 1.93
C GLN A 415 30.81 2.60 0.45
N ASN A 416 30.99 1.49 -0.25
CA ASN A 416 30.42 1.28 -1.58
C ASN A 416 29.02 0.65 -1.43
N GLY A 417 27.99 1.25 -2.04
CA GLY A 417 26.60 0.79 -1.90
C GLY A 417 26.38 -0.64 -2.38
N ASN A 418 26.90 -1.01 -3.56
CA ASN A 418 26.80 -2.38 -4.09
C ASN A 418 27.47 -3.39 -3.16
N ASP A 419 28.67 -3.11 -2.69
CA ASP A 419 29.38 -4.01 -1.76
C ASP A 419 28.64 -4.15 -0.42
N THR A 420 27.99 -3.08 0.04
CA THR A 420 27.20 -3.06 1.28
C THR A 420 25.95 -3.93 1.15
N ARG A 421 25.19 -3.78 0.06
CA ARG A 421 24.00 -4.60 -0.22
C ARG A 421 24.37 -6.05 -0.49
N ARG A 422 25.49 -6.31 -1.18
CA ARG A 422 26.04 -7.65 -1.38
C ARG A 422 26.40 -8.31 -0.04
N PHE A 423 27.12 -7.60 0.84
CA PHE A 423 27.45 -8.10 2.18
C PHE A 423 26.19 -8.52 2.94
N CYS A 424 25.15 -7.68 2.98
CA CYS A 424 23.90 -8.03 3.65
C CYS A 424 23.26 -9.29 3.04
N THR A 425 23.23 -9.39 1.72
CA THR A 425 22.70 -10.56 0.99
C THR A 425 23.46 -11.84 1.36
N GLU A 426 24.79 -11.82 1.29
CA GLU A 426 25.64 -12.98 1.58
C GLU A 426 25.59 -13.36 3.07
N PHE A 427 25.55 -12.38 3.97
CA PHE A 427 25.41 -12.62 5.40
C PHE A 427 24.07 -13.28 5.71
N TYR A 428 22.96 -12.67 5.30
CA TYR A 428 21.63 -13.13 5.70
C TYR A 428 21.17 -14.39 4.96
N SER A 429 21.78 -14.73 3.83
CA SER A 429 21.62 -16.04 3.18
C SER A 429 22.51 -17.15 3.78
N GLY A 430 23.33 -16.83 4.79
CA GLY A 430 24.20 -17.78 5.47
C GLY A 430 25.45 -18.17 4.66
N GLN A 431 25.79 -17.44 3.60
CA GLN A 431 26.94 -17.73 2.74
C GLN A 431 28.28 -17.31 3.37
N LEU A 432 28.27 -16.27 4.21
CA LEU A 432 29.46 -15.82 4.92
C LEU A 432 29.80 -16.70 6.12
N ALA A 433 31.08 -17.03 6.27
CA ALA A 433 31.59 -17.66 7.48
C ALA A 433 31.32 -16.78 8.70
N GLY A 434 30.74 -17.36 9.76
CA GLY A 434 30.35 -16.63 10.96
C GLY A 434 28.94 -16.02 10.92
N SER A 435 28.20 -16.13 9.80
CA SER A 435 26.79 -15.74 9.80
C SER A 435 25.96 -16.64 10.73
N TYR A 436 25.14 -15.99 11.57
CA TYR A 436 24.14 -16.66 12.39
C TYR A 436 22.81 -16.88 11.65
N SER A 437 22.58 -16.20 10.53
CA SER A 437 21.30 -16.18 9.83
C SER A 437 20.97 -17.51 9.16
N ALA A 438 19.67 -17.83 9.09
CA ALA A 438 19.11 -18.94 8.33
C ALA A 438 18.10 -18.48 7.26
N GLY A 439 18.39 -17.35 6.60
CA GLY A 439 17.58 -16.81 5.50
C GLY A 439 17.88 -17.40 4.13
N TYR A 440 17.08 -17.03 3.14
CA TYR A 440 17.20 -17.52 1.75
C TYR A 440 17.10 -16.35 0.76
N ARG A 441 17.85 -16.43 -0.35
CA ARG A 441 17.77 -15.43 -1.42
C ARG A 441 16.42 -15.51 -2.12
N PHE A 442 15.77 -14.38 -2.31
CA PHE A 442 14.50 -14.26 -3.02
C PHE A 442 14.76 -13.71 -4.43
N VAL A 443 15.15 -14.59 -5.36
CA VAL A 443 15.48 -14.24 -6.75
C VAL A 443 15.09 -15.35 -7.69
N ALA A 444 14.78 -15.00 -8.94
CA ALA A 444 14.63 -15.96 -10.03
C ALA A 444 16.00 -16.42 -10.57
N ASP A 445 17.00 -15.54 -10.58
CA ASP A 445 18.38 -15.85 -10.96
C ASP A 445 19.25 -16.07 -9.71
N ALA A 446 19.73 -17.30 -9.54
CA ALA A 446 20.61 -17.68 -8.42
C ALA A 446 21.96 -16.93 -8.44
N HIS A 447 22.35 -16.36 -9.58
CA HIS A 447 23.63 -15.65 -9.79
C HIS A 447 23.53 -14.14 -9.65
N ALA A 448 22.34 -13.58 -9.38
CA ALA A 448 22.19 -12.15 -9.10
C ALA A 448 23.18 -11.74 -8.00
N ILE A 449 23.87 -10.61 -8.15
CA ILE A 449 24.88 -10.15 -7.17
C ILE A 449 24.16 -9.59 -5.93
N GLU A 450 23.04 -8.88 -6.14
CA GLU A 450 22.17 -8.38 -5.09
C GLU A 450 20.85 -9.18 -5.09
N ALA A 451 20.36 -9.54 -3.91
CA ALA A 451 19.11 -10.28 -3.78
C ALA A 451 18.41 -9.92 -2.46
N PRO A 452 17.09 -9.64 -2.47
CA PRO A 452 16.32 -9.58 -1.24
C PRO A 452 16.39 -10.91 -0.48
N ILE A 453 16.21 -10.86 0.84
CA ILE A 453 16.28 -12.06 1.70
C ILE A 453 14.93 -12.40 2.29
N SER A 454 14.48 -13.63 2.02
CA SER A 454 13.35 -14.25 2.72
C SER A 454 13.80 -14.88 4.04
N GLY A 455 12.96 -14.74 5.06
CA GLY A 455 13.19 -15.32 6.39
C GLY A 455 12.32 -14.66 7.45
N THR A 456 11.96 -15.43 8.48
CA THR A 456 11.33 -14.87 9.68
C THR A 456 12.37 -14.07 10.47
N ALA A 457 11.94 -13.11 11.30
CA ALA A 457 12.87 -12.35 12.15
C ALA A 457 13.72 -13.30 13.01
N ALA A 458 13.12 -14.36 13.55
CA ALA A 458 13.80 -15.38 14.34
C ALA A 458 14.86 -16.15 13.55
N ALA A 459 14.58 -16.52 12.29
CA ALA A 459 15.55 -17.19 11.43
C ALA A 459 16.72 -16.27 11.09
N LEU A 460 16.45 -15.00 10.75
CA LEU A 460 17.48 -14.02 10.41
C LEU A 460 18.34 -13.64 11.62
N ALA A 461 17.77 -13.56 12.82
CA ALA A 461 18.49 -13.30 14.07
C ALA A 461 19.30 -14.52 14.60
N GLY A 462 19.14 -15.68 13.95
CA GLY A 462 19.89 -16.91 14.22
C GLY A 462 19.24 -17.90 15.19
N LEU A 463 18.01 -17.64 15.64
CA LEU A 463 17.32 -18.52 16.58
C LEU A 463 17.04 -19.91 15.97
N GLN A 464 16.64 -19.96 14.71
CA GLN A 464 16.38 -21.23 14.02
C GLN A 464 17.63 -22.12 14.01
N ARG A 465 18.78 -21.55 13.66
CA ARG A 465 20.05 -22.26 13.59
C ARG A 465 20.47 -22.74 14.99
N ALA A 466 20.43 -21.85 15.98
CA ALA A 466 20.78 -22.16 17.36
C ALA A 466 19.92 -23.31 17.94
N VAL A 467 18.62 -23.33 17.66
CA VAL A 467 17.71 -24.40 18.09
C VAL A 467 18.04 -25.73 17.43
N ILE A 468 18.33 -25.74 16.12
CA ILE A 468 18.71 -26.95 15.38
C ILE A 468 20.04 -27.52 15.89
N GLU A 469 21.02 -26.65 16.12
CA GLU A 469 22.35 -27.00 16.61
C GLU A 469 22.37 -27.29 18.12
N LYS A 470 21.26 -27.01 18.82
CA LYS A 470 21.11 -27.11 20.29
C LYS A 470 22.13 -26.24 21.05
N ASP A 471 22.46 -25.09 20.49
CA ASP A 471 23.35 -24.10 21.08
C ASP A 471 22.51 -23.09 21.89
N THR A 472 22.51 -23.25 23.22
CA THR A 472 21.73 -22.41 24.13
C THR A 472 22.24 -20.97 24.19
N ASP A 473 23.55 -20.77 24.05
CA ASP A 473 24.18 -19.45 24.17
C ASP A 473 23.84 -18.61 22.92
N GLN A 474 23.88 -19.24 21.73
CA GLN A 474 23.42 -18.59 20.49
C GLN A 474 21.91 -18.35 20.48
N ALA A 475 21.12 -19.22 21.10
CA ALA A 475 19.67 -19.00 21.20
C ALA A 475 19.37 -17.78 22.09
N GLU A 476 20.05 -17.62 23.22
CA GLU A 476 19.91 -16.44 24.09
C GLU A 476 20.36 -15.17 23.36
N LEU A 477 21.47 -15.24 22.61
CA LEU A 477 21.95 -14.09 21.83
C LEU A 477 20.97 -13.72 20.71
N ALA A 478 20.35 -14.69 20.03
CA ALA A 478 19.33 -14.44 19.03
C ALA A 478 18.09 -13.74 19.64
N ILE A 479 17.67 -14.14 20.85
CA ILE A 479 16.59 -13.46 21.58
C ILE A 479 16.97 -12.01 21.89
N LYS A 480 18.21 -11.76 22.35
CA LYS A 480 18.71 -10.40 22.61
C LYS A 480 18.71 -9.54 21.35
N ARG A 481 19.10 -10.09 20.19
CA ARG A 481 19.01 -9.39 18.89
C ARG A 481 17.57 -9.00 18.56
N LEU A 482 16.61 -9.92 18.72
CA LEU A 482 15.20 -9.65 18.47
C LEU A 482 14.63 -8.57 19.40
N LEU A 483 14.97 -8.63 20.69
CA LEU A 483 14.54 -7.61 21.67
C LEU A 483 15.14 -6.24 21.36
N LEU A 484 16.41 -6.18 20.93
CA LEU A 484 17.06 -4.93 20.53
C LEU A 484 16.39 -4.32 19.28
N LEU A 485 16.17 -5.13 18.25
CA LEU A 485 15.52 -4.67 17.00
C LEU A 485 14.11 -4.14 17.26
N ASN A 486 13.29 -4.89 18.01
CA ASN A 486 11.95 -4.43 18.39
C ASN A 486 12.03 -3.19 19.30
N GLY A 487 12.93 -3.18 20.29
CA GLY A 487 13.09 -2.03 21.19
C GLY A 487 13.39 -0.73 20.45
N ILE A 488 14.19 -0.78 19.37
CA ILE A 488 14.42 0.39 18.51
C ILE A 488 13.15 0.75 17.75
N ALA A 489 12.45 -0.21 17.13
CA ALA A 489 11.19 0.07 16.41
C ALA A 489 10.11 0.73 17.29
N PHE A 490 10.04 0.34 18.56
CA PHE A 490 9.15 0.96 19.57
C PHE A 490 9.59 2.36 20.01
N PHE A 491 10.87 2.70 19.92
CA PHE A 491 11.39 3.99 20.37
C PHE A 491 11.44 5.04 19.25
N MET A 492 11.57 4.61 18.00
CA MET A 492 11.62 5.52 16.86
C MET A 492 10.29 6.24 16.65
N ARG A 493 10.34 7.49 16.17
CA ARG A 493 9.13 8.28 15.83
C ARG A 493 8.28 7.49 14.83
N GLY A 494 6.99 7.39 15.10
CA GLY A 494 6.09 6.49 14.39
C GLY A 494 5.42 5.52 15.37
N PHE A 495 4.78 4.48 14.85
CA PHE A 495 4.27 3.38 15.66
C PHE A 495 4.96 2.07 15.28
N PRO A 496 5.23 1.16 16.24
CA PRO A 496 5.77 -0.16 15.95
C PRO A 496 4.72 -1.04 15.25
N LEU A 497 5.12 -1.76 14.19
CA LEU A 497 4.28 -2.66 13.39
C LEU A 497 4.82 -4.09 13.30
#